data_AF-B0T468-F1
#
_entry.id   AF-B0T468-F1
#
_cell.length_a   1.000
_cell.length_b   1.000
_cell.length_c   1.000
_cell.angle_alpha   90.00
_cell.angle_beta   90.00
_cell.angle_gamma   90.00
#
_symmetry.space_group_name_H-M   'P 1'
#
loop_
_entity.id
_entity.type
_entity.pdbx_description
1 polymer ?
#
loop_
_entity_poly.entity_id
_entity_poly.type
_entity_poly.pdbx_seq_one_letter_code
_entity_poly.pdbx_strand_id
1 'polypeptide(L)'
;MSHGDSLFDAEAWRGRMDERWFESGAAMAETGAVDLVAIEDDAVTAHVTGSGGDLYVVTLRAPDGEGACTCPGFDKFGACKHQAAVVVAANLLDATGRAYVRDRLARLRDGLALESKDALIERVVELAKRDPKVLAGLEG
;
A
#
# COMPACT_ATOMS: atom_id res chain seq x y z
N MET A 1 -16.14 -21.41 -6.27
CA MET A 1 -14.95 -20.61 -5.95
C MET A 1 -15.07 -20.26 -4.48
N SER A 2 -14.09 -20.64 -3.66
CA SER A 2 -14.18 -20.48 -2.20
C SER A 2 -14.15 -18.98 -1.85
N HIS A 3 -15.24 -18.46 -1.29
CA HIS A 3 -15.34 -17.10 -0.75
C HIS A 3 -14.65 -16.95 0.63
N GLY A 4 -13.73 -17.85 0.99
CA GLY A 4 -13.18 -17.95 2.36
C GLY A 4 -11.77 -17.39 2.58
N ASP A 5 -11.08 -16.91 1.55
CA ASP A 5 -9.62 -16.64 1.63
C ASP A 5 -9.19 -15.26 1.09
N SER A 6 -10.13 -14.42 0.64
CA SER A 6 -9.86 -13.06 0.17
C SER A 6 -9.84 -12.07 1.34
N LEU A 7 -8.87 -11.17 1.35
CA LEU A 7 -8.77 -10.13 2.38
C LEU A 7 -9.84 -9.04 2.19
N PHE A 8 -10.12 -8.66 0.94
CA PHE A 8 -11.09 -7.64 0.57
C PHE A 8 -12.29 -8.22 -0.16
N ASP A 9 -13.47 -7.61 0.05
CA ASP A 9 -14.63 -7.80 -0.81
C ASP A 9 -14.43 -7.00 -2.11
N ALA A 10 -13.93 -7.69 -3.14
CA ALA A 10 -13.63 -7.08 -4.43
C ALA A 10 -14.88 -6.52 -5.13
N GLU A 11 -16.06 -7.10 -4.93
CA GLU A 11 -17.29 -6.63 -5.56
C GLU A 11 -17.77 -5.32 -4.92
N ALA A 12 -17.70 -5.22 -3.59
CA ALA A 12 -18.02 -3.99 -2.87
C ALA A 12 -17.10 -2.83 -3.28
N TRP A 13 -15.80 -3.12 -3.53
CA TRP A 13 -14.85 -2.12 -4.04
C TRP A 13 -15.10 -1.78 -5.52
N ARG A 14 -15.41 -2.76 -6.36
CA ARG A 14 -15.77 -2.54 -7.77
C ARG A 14 -16.95 -1.59 -7.91
N GLY A 15 -17.97 -1.73 -7.06
CA GLY A 15 -19.16 -0.86 -7.06
C GLY A 15 -18.91 0.62 -6.76
N ARG A 16 -17.70 1.01 -6.34
CA ARG A 16 -17.34 2.41 -6.01
C ARG A 16 -16.78 3.21 -7.18
N MET A 17 -16.47 2.54 -8.30
CA MET A 17 -15.79 3.16 -9.43
C MET A 17 -16.34 2.65 -10.78
N ASP A 18 -16.00 3.36 -11.85
CA ASP A 18 -16.26 2.88 -13.22
C ASP A 18 -15.51 1.55 -13.44
N GLU A 19 -16.16 0.60 -14.11
CA GLU A 19 -15.61 -0.74 -14.36
C GLU A 19 -14.21 -0.67 -14.97
N ARG A 20 -13.98 0.27 -15.90
CA ARG A 20 -12.68 0.42 -16.57
C ARG A 20 -11.56 0.80 -15.61
N TRP A 21 -11.88 1.48 -14.50
CA TRP A 21 -10.89 1.80 -13.46
C TRP A 21 -10.56 0.57 -12.62
N PHE A 22 -11.57 -0.25 -12.33
CA PHE A 22 -11.34 -1.50 -11.61
C PHE A 22 -10.49 -2.48 -12.46
N GLU A 23 -10.88 -2.69 -13.72
CA GLU A 23 -10.12 -3.51 -14.68
C GLU A 23 -8.68 -2.99 -14.86
N SER A 24 -8.50 -1.67 -15.00
CA SER A 24 -7.17 -1.08 -15.08
C SER A 24 -6.36 -1.32 -13.80
N GLY A 25 -6.98 -1.26 -12.62
CA GLY A 25 -6.33 -1.57 -11.36
C GLY A 25 -5.93 -3.03 -11.23
N ALA A 26 -6.82 -3.95 -11.64
CA ALA A 26 -6.52 -5.38 -11.68
C ALA A 26 -5.31 -5.68 -12.57
N ALA A 27 -5.24 -5.10 -13.76
CA ALA A 27 -4.08 -5.24 -14.65
C ALA A 27 -2.78 -4.67 -14.04
N MET A 28 -2.87 -3.60 -13.24
CA MET A 28 -1.71 -3.07 -12.51
C MET A 28 -1.21 -4.04 -11.43
N ALA A 29 -2.11 -4.72 -10.73
CA ALA A 29 -1.74 -5.74 -9.74
C ALA A 29 -1.02 -6.91 -10.41
N GLU A 30 -1.57 -7.43 -11.51
CA GLU A 30 -1.01 -8.57 -12.25
C GLU A 30 0.37 -8.28 -12.86
N THR A 31 0.63 -7.02 -13.22
CA THR A 31 1.93 -6.58 -13.78
C THR A 31 2.96 -6.20 -12.72
N GLY A 32 2.64 -6.37 -11.42
CA GLY A 32 3.57 -6.12 -10.32
C GLY A 32 3.75 -4.64 -9.98
N ALA A 33 2.80 -3.77 -10.33
CA ALA A 33 2.87 -2.34 -10.01
C ALA A 33 2.54 -2.02 -8.55
N VAL A 34 2.22 -3.03 -7.72
CA VAL A 34 1.82 -2.89 -6.32
C VAL A 34 2.86 -3.52 -5.41
N ASP A 35 3.44 -2.73 -4.51
CA ASP A 35 4.23 -3.21 -3.38
C ASP A 35 3.39 -3.09 -2.10
N LEU A 36 2.97 -4.23 -1.54
CA LEU A 36 2.24 -4.28 -0.27
C LEU A 36 3.22 -4.06 0.90
N VAL A 37 3.10 -2.91 1.56
CA VAL A 37 4.05 -2.45 2.58
C VAL A 37 3.70 -3.01 3.95
N ALA A 38 2.40 -3.00 4.30
CA ALA A 38 1.93 -3.43 5.60
C ALA A 38 0.50 -3.98 5.52
N ILE A 39 0.24 -5.00 6.34
CA ILE A 39 -1.10 -5.45 6.71
C ILE A 39 -1.10 -5.48 8.24
N GLU A 40 -1.83 -4.54 8.86
CA GLU A 40 -1.93 -4.39 10.31
C GLU A 40 -3.43 -4.42 10.65
N ASP A 41 -3.87 -5.46 11.38
CA ASP A 41 -5.28 -5.77 11.60
C ASP A 41 -6.10 -5.85 10.29
N ASP A 42 -7.00 -4.90 10.06
CA ASP A 42 -7.82 -4.74 8.87
C ASP A 42 -7.27 -3.67 7.90
N ALA A 43 -6.20 -2.96 8.26
CA ALA A 43 -5.60 -1.91 7.45
C ALA A 43 -4.48 -2.46 6.54
N VAL A 44 -4.55 -2.11 5.26
CA VAL A 44 -3.53 -2.43 4.26
C VAL A 44 -2.93 -1.15 3.72
N THR A 45 -1.62 -1.03 3.80
CA THR A 45 -0.85 0.05 3.17
C THR A 45 0.00 -0.49 2.03
N ALA A 46 -0.05 0.17 0.89
CA ALA A 46 0.69 -0.22 -0.30
C ALA A 46 1.29 0.99 -1.01
N HIS A 47 2.38 0.75 -1.71
CA HIS A 47 2.87 1.65 -2.74
C HIS A 47 2.42 1.14 -4.11
N VAL A 48 1.88 2.03 -4.93
CA VAL A 48 1.40 1.71 -6.27
C VAL A 48 2.09 2.62 -7.28
N THR A 49 2.83 2.01 -8.20
CA THR A 49 3.45 2.73 -9.33
C THR A 49 2.39 2.97 -10.39
N GLY A 50 1.99 4.23 -10.57
CA GLY A 50 1.05 4.65 -11.59
C GLY A 50 1.58 4.43 -13.01
N SER A 51 0.68 4.48 -14.00
CA SER A 51 1.02 4.30 -15.42
C SER A 51 2.04 5.30 -15.96
N GLY A 52 2.18 6.48 -15.32
CA GLY A 52 3.19 7.49 -15.65
C GLY A 52 4.54 7.29 -14.94
N GLY A 53 4.68 6.26 -14.10
CA GLY A 53 5.86 6.01 -13.27
C GLY A 53 5.82 6.66 -11.89
N ASP A 54 4.82 7.52 -11.61
CA ASP A 54 4.65 8.15 -10.29
C ASP A 54 4.31 7.12 -9.21
N LEU A 55 4.89 7.29 -8.02
CA LEU A 55 4.59 6.47 -6.87
C LEU A 55 3.45 7.06 -6.03
N TYR A 56 2.42 6.28 -5.77
CA TYR A 56 1.29 6.65 -4.91
C TYR A 56 1.20 5.76 -3.69
N VAL A 57 0.84 6.34 -2.54
CA VAL A 57 0.57 5.58 -1.32
C VAL A 57 -0.94 5.34 -1.24
N VAL A 58 -1.33 4.10 -0.97
CA VAL A 58 -2.71 3.67 -0.85
C VAL A 58 -2.89 3.02 0.51
N THR A 59 -3.93 3.42 1.24
CA THR A 59 -4.33 2.80 2.50
C THR A 59 -5.79 2.41 2.42
N LEU A 60 -6.12 1.14 2.67
CA LEU A 60 -7.49 0.60 2.63
C LEU A 60 -7.80 -0.16 3.91
N ARG A 61 -9.06 -0.13 4.35
CA ARG A 61 -9.59 -1.03 5.38
C ARG A 61 -10.37 -2.18 4.76
N ALA A 62 -10.05 -3.39 5.17
CA ALA A 62 -10.71 -4.62 4.79
C ALA A 62 -11.98 -4.88 5.63
N PRO A 63 -12.95 -5.66 5.12
CA PRO A 63 -13.01 -6.19 3.76
C PRO A 63 -13.51 -5.15 2.76
N ASP A 64 -14.29 -4.17 3.19
CA ASP A 64 -14.97 -3.15 2.39
C ASP A 64 -15.03 -1.80 3.12
N GLY A 65 -14.02 -1.49 3.94
CA GLY A 65 -13.96 -0.27 4.71
C GLY A 65 -13.56 0.97 3.88
N GLU A 66 -13.10 2.00 4.58
CA GLU A 66 -12.61 3.24 3.98
C GLU A 66 -11.31 3.04 3.20
N GLY A 67 -11.01 3.98 2.31
CA GLY A 67 -9.72 4.00 1.63
C GLY A 67 -9.25 5.41 1.31
N ALA A 68 -7.95 5.56 1.22
CA ALA A 68 -7.26 6.77 0.80
C ALA A 68 -6.19 6.43 -0.24
N CYS A 69 -5.95 7.36 -1.16
CA CYS A 69 -4.83 7.29 -2.08
C CYS A 69 -4.25 8.68 -2.29
N THR A 70 -2.93 8.80 -2.35
CA THR A 70 -2.26 10.09 -2.59
C THR A 70 -2.26 10.52 -4.06
N CYS A 71 -3.07 9.89 -4.92
CA CYS A 71 -3.13 10.25 -6.33
C CYS A 71 -4.15 11.35 -6.60
N PRO A 72 -3.93 12.21 -7.62
CA PRO A 72 -4.86 13.29 -7.96
C PRO A 72 -6.28 12.79 -8.32
N GLY A 73 -6.39 11.55 -8.80
CA GLY A 73 -7.68 10.94 -9.10
C GLY A 73 -8.52 10.71 -7.85
N PHE A 74 -7.90 10.33 -6.73
CA PHE A 74 -8.61 10.11 -5.48
C PHE A 74 -9.13 11.43 -4.90
N ASP A 75 -8.30 12.48 -4.85
CA ASP A 75 -8.73 13.80 -4.37
C ASP A 75 -9.93 14.35 -5.15
N LYS A 76 -10.03 14.00 -6.44
CA LYS A 76 -11.10 14.46 -7.32
C LYS A 76 -12.38 13.62 -7.24
N PHE A 77 -12.25 12.31 -7.07
CA PHE A 77 -13.37 11.38 -7.27
C PHE A 77 -13.70 10.51 -6.04
N GLY A 78 -12.83 10.50 -5.01
CA GLY A 78 -12.97 9.63 -3.83
C GLY A 78 -12.73 8.13 -4.11
N ALA A 79 -12.54 7.75 -5.37
CA ALA A 79 -12.24 6.39 -5.79
C ALA A 79 -11.26 6.38 -6.97
N CYS A 80 -10.30 5.45 -7.00
CA CYS A 80 -9.34 5.36 -8.10
C CYS A 80 -8.86 3.93 -8.39
N LYS A 81 -8.30 3.73 -9.59
CA LYS A 81 -7.74 2.44 -10.02
C LYS A 81 -6.62 1.91 -9.11
N HIS A 82 -5.89 2.76 -8.39
CA HIS A 82 -4.84 2.30 -7.47
C HIS A 82 -5.43 1.58 -6.25
N GLN A 83 -6.62 1.97 -5.79
CA GLN A 83 -7.33 1.23 -4.74
C GLN A 83 -7.75 -0.14 -5.24
N ALA A 84 -8.28 -0.23 -6.46
CA ALA A 84 -8.58 -1.52 -7.10
C ALA A 84 -7.32 -2.40 -7.25
N ALA A 85 -6.18 -1.81 -7.63
CA ALA A 85 -4.91 -2.54 -7.72
C ALA A 85 -4.50 -3.14 -6.37
N VAL A 86 -4.64 -2.40 -5.26
CA VAL A 86 -4.34 -2.93 -3.92
C VAL A 86 -5.31 -4.02 -3.49
N VAL A 87 -6.62 -3.84 -3.73
CA VAL A 87 -7.65 -4.85 -3.46
C VAL A 87 -7.31 -6.17 -4.16
N VAL A 88 -7.01 -6.11 -5.46
CA VAL A 88 -6.68 -7.28 -6.26
C VAL A 88 -5.36 -7.90 -5.80
N ALA A 89 -4.28 -7.10 -5.65
CA ALA A 89 -2.98 -7.60 -5.21
C ALA A 89 -3.04 -8.28 -3.84
N ALA A 90 -3.76 -7.69 -2.89
CA ALA A 90 -3.92 -8.27 -1.56
C ALA A 90 -4.72 -9.57 -1.57
N ASN A 91 -5.74 -9.68 -2.43
CA ASN A 91 -6.53 -10.90 -2.60
C ASN A 91 -5.77 -12.00 -3.35
N LEU A 92 -4.76 -11.67 -4.15
CA LEU A 92 -3.88 -12.63 -4.81
C LEU A 92 -2.84 -13.25 -3.86
N LEU A 93 -2.59 -12.65 -2.69
CA LEU A 93 -1.67 -13.24 -1.73
C LEU A 93 -2.24 -14.53 -1.14
N ASP A 94 -1.42 -15.57 -1.13
CA ASP A 94 -1.66 -16.76 -0.33
C ASP A 94 -1.35 -16.52 1.17
N ALA A 95 -1.54 -17.53 2.01
CA ALA A 95 -1.28 -17.42 3.45
C ALA A 95 0.18 -17.03 3.76
N THR A 96 1.15 -17.53 2.99
CA THR A 96 2.58 -17.25 3.17
C THR A 96 2.91 -15.81 2.83
N GLY A 97 2.42 -15.31 1.68
CA GLY A 97 2.58 -13.94 1.25
C GLY A 97 1.93 -12.97 2.23
N ARG A 98 0.73 -13.28 2.74
CA ARG A 98 0.06 -12.47 3.77
C ARG A 98 0.87 -12.40 5.06
N ALA A 99 1.40 -13.53 5.54
CA ALA A 99 2.26 -13.55 6.73
C ALA A 99 3.54 -12.72 6.51
N TYR A 100 4.17 -12.85 5.34
CA TYR A 100 5.38 -12.09 5.01
C TYR A 100 5.16 -10.57 5.10
N VAL A 101 4.05 -10.06 4.55
CA VAL A 101 3.71 -8.63 4.56
C VAL A 101 3.34 -8.16 5.97
N ARG A 102 2.55 -8.93 6.73
CA ARG A 102 2.23 -8.62 8.14
C ARG A 102 3.48 -8.43 8.99
N ASP A 103 4.46 -9.29 8.79
CA ASP A 103 5.70 -9.28 9.56
C ASP A 103 6.75 -8.29 9.02
N ARG A 104 6.54 -7.70 7.83
CA ARG A 104 7.54 -6.88 7.13
C ARG A 104 8.01 -5.69 7.96
N LEU A 105 7.07 -4.90 8.49
CA LEU A 105 7.40 -3.75 9.32
C LEU A 105 7.86 -4.17 10.73
N ALA A 106 7.38 -5.28 11.28
CA ALA A 106 7.88 -5.81 12.53
C ALA A 106 9.38 -6.16 12.43
N ARG A 107 9.79 -6.89 11.38
CA ARG A 107 11.20 -7.19 11.13
C ARG A 107 12.05 -5.94 10.92
N LEU A 108 11.52 -4.92 10.24
CA LEU A 108 12.20 -3.63 10.09
C LEU A 108 12.40 -2.96 11.46
N ARG A 109 11.36 -2.91 12.29
CA ARG A 109 11.42 -2.34 13.65
C ARG A 109 12.42 -3.09 14.52
N ASP A 110 12.41 -4.42 14.50
CA ASP A 110 13.35 -5.26 15.27
C ASP A 110 14.80 -5.01 14.84
N GLY A 111 15.07 -4.90 13.54
CA GLY A 111 16.40 -4.57 13.03
C GLY A 111 16.87 -3.18 13.47
N LEU A 112 15.98 -2.19 13.42
CA LEU A 112 16.28 -0.82 13.88
C LEU A 112 16.50 -0.76 15.40
N ALA A 113 15.80 -1.59 16.19
CA ALA A 113 15.93 -1.63 17.64
C ALA A 113 17.30 -2.15 18.12
N LEU A 114 18.06 -2.83 17.26
CA LEU A 114 19.42 -3.29 17.55
C LEU A 114 20.48 -2.18 17.34
N GLU A 115 20.13 -1.11 16.63
CA GLU A 115 21.05 0.02 16.40
C GLU A 115 21.09 0.94 17.64
N SER A 116 22.23 1.61 17.85
CA SER A 116 22.29 2.67 18.85
C SER A 116 21.45 3.87 18.40
N LYS A 117 21.02 4.69 19.36
CA LYS A 117 20.31 5.94 19.06
C LYS A 117 21.09 6.82 18.08
N ASP A 118 22.40 6.93 18.26
CA ASP A 118 23.27 7.75 17.39
C ASP A 118 23.31 7.19 15.97
N ALA A 119 23.39 5.86 15.80
CA ALA A 119 23.36 5.22 14.48
C ALA A 119 22.02 5.45 13.77
N LEU A 120 20.90 5.36 14.51
CA LEU A 120 19.57 5.64 13.98
C LEU A 120 19.43 7.10 13.52
N ILE A 121 19.94 8.06 14.30
CA ILE A 121 19.93 9.49 13.92
C ILE A 121 20.69 9.69 12.61
N GLU A 122 21.92 9.17 12.49
CA GLU A 122 22.71 9.31 11.27
C GLU A 122 22.02 8.65 10.07
N ARG A 123 21.37 7.50 10.27
CA ARG A 123 20.62 6.81 9.22
C ARG A 123 19.43 7.65 8.72
N VAL A 124 18.68 8.27 9.64
CA VAL A 124 17.55 9.15 9.29
C VAL A 124 18.04 10.40 8.57
N VAL A 125 19.14 11.00 9.02
CA VAL A 125 19.79 12.13 8.34
C VAL A 125 20.23 11.74 6.93
N GLU A 126 20.80 10.56 6.73
CA GLU A 126 21.17 10.07 5.40
C GLU A 126 19.96 9.83 4.48
N LEU A 127 18.82 9.39 5.02
CA LEU A 127 17.57 9.29 4.26
C LEU A 127 17.06 10.68 3.87
N ALA A 128 17.05 11.63 4.80
CA ALA A 128 16.62 13.01 4.57
C ALA A 128 17.46 13.71 3.49
N LYS A 129 18.79 13.48 3.46
CA LYS A 129 19.67 14.02 2.40
C LYS A 129 19.30 13.52 1.01
N ARG A 130 18.75 12.31 0.89
CA ARG A 130 18.46 11.66 -0.40
C ARG A 130 17.02 11.86 -0.86
N ASP A 131 16.10 12.05 0.09
CA ASP A 131 14.68 12.24 -0.18
C ASP A 131 14.18 13.56 0.41
N PRO A 132 13.90 14.58 -0.43
CA PRO A 132 13.37 15.86 0.01
C PRO A 132 12.05 15.76 0.81
N LYS A 133 11.22 14.73 0.55
CA LYS A 133 9.98 14.52 1.33
C LYS A 133 10.28 14.05 2.75
N VAL A 134 11.31 13.23 2.92
CA VAL A 134 11.76 12.81 4.26
C VAL A 134 12.32 14.00 5.02
N LEU A 135 13.15 14.83 4.37
CA LEU A 135 13.67 16.06 5.00
C LEU A 135 12.55 16.98 5.48
N ALA A 136 11.62 17.34 4.58
CA ALA A 136 10.49 18.20 4.91
C ALA A 136 9.61 17.62 6.04
N GLY A 137 9.46 16.29 6.12
CA GLY A 137 8.70 15.63 7.17
C GLY A 137 9.38 15.59 8.54
N LEU A 138 10.71 15.81 8.62
CA LEU A 138 11.46 15.86 9.87
C LEU A 138 11.67 17.28 10.42
N GLU A 139 11.57 18.29 9.55
CA GLU A 139 11.74 19.71 9.90
C GLU A 139 10.42 20.42 10.28
N GLY A 140 9.26 19.79 10.00
CA GLY A 140 7.92 20.28 10.33
C GLY A 140 7.44 19.86 11.73
#